data_AF-A0A3C1SEN5-F1
#
_entry.id   AF-A0A3C1SEN5-F1
#
_cell.length_a   1.000
_cell.length_b   1.000
_cell.length_c   1.000
_cell.angle_alpha   90.00
_cell.angle_beta   90.00
_cell.angle_gamma   90.00
#
_symmetry.space_group_name_H-M   'P 1'
#
loop_
_entity.id
_entity.type
_entity.pdbx_description
1 polymer ?
#
loop_
_entity_poly.entity_id
_entity_poly.type
_entity_poly.pdbx_seq_one_letter_code
_entity_poly.pdbx_strand_id
1 'polypeptide(L)'
;MTDEIKALEAPVKAESHAPVYKMHRYFARRPWNVFEHIIENYTRPGGIILDPFCGGGVTAVEGLKLRRKVVAADLNPVAAYITRMEVTPVDLDKSDDAFKRVESSIKDQINALYQTKCRSCGSENAIAQWYQWSNVFSCSSCNANVVAGLAKKLHGGTY
;
A
#
# COMPACT_ATOMS: atom_id res chain seq x y z
N MET A 1 0.14 -34.00 21.56
CA MET A 1 -1.18 -33.50 21.97
C MET A 1 -1.83 -32.94 20.72
N THR A 2 -2.65 -33.75 20.04
CA THR A 2 -3.42 -33.29 18.87
C THR A 2 -4.65 -32.60 19.40
N ASP A 3 -4.56 -31.29 19.63
CA ASP A 3 -5.76 -30.47 19.80
C ASP A 3 -6.66 -30.71 18.57
N GLU A 4 -7.94 -31.00 18.81
CA GLU A 4 -8.93 -31.20 17.75
C GLU A 4 -8.95 -29.94 16.86
N ILE A 5 -8.59 -30.10 15.58
CA ILE A 5 -8.60 -28.99 14.63
C ILE A 5 -10.06 -28.62 14.34
N LYS A 6 -10.51 -27.48 14.88
CA LYS A 6 -11.84 -26.95 14.61
C LYS A 6 -11.86 -26.21 13.26
N ALA A 7 -12.91 -26.46 12.47
CA ALA A 7 -13.14 -25.75 11.23
C ALA A 7 -13.54 -24.29 11.50
N LEU A 8 -13.28 -23.41 10.52
CA LEU A 8 -13.79 -22.04 10.54
C LEU A 8 -15.32 -22.05 10.33
N GLU A 9 -16.05 -21.43 11.26
CA GLU A 9 -17.51 -21.42 11.23
C GLU A 9 -18.10 -20.40 10.25
N ALA A 10 -17.34 -19.34 9.92
CA ALA A 10 -17.79 -18.27 9.04
C ALA A 10 -16.65 -17.70 8.18
N PRO A 11 -16.96 -17.21 6.96
CA PRO A 11 -15.98 -16.52 6.12
C PRO A 11 -15.61 -15.15 6.72
N VAL A 12 -14.33 -14.82 6.67
CA VAL A 12 -13.83 -13.48 7.05
C VAL A 12 -14.01 -12.52 5.87
N LYS A 13 -14.63 -11.36 6.12
CA LYS A 13 -14.78 -10.30 5.12
C LYS A 13 -13.43 -9.67 4.82
N ALA A 14 -13.04 -9.65 3.55
CA ALA A 14 -11.77 -9.08 3.12
C ALA A 14 -11.68 -7.57 3.39
N GLU A 15 -10.55 -7.14 3.96
CA GLU A 15 -10.22 -5.74 4.20
C GLU A 15 -9.27 -5.16 3.14
N SER A 16 -9.19 -3.83 3.11
CA SER A 16 -8.22 -3.13 2.26
C SER A 16 -6.77 -3.41 2.70
N HIS A 17 -5.83 -3.30 1.76
CA HIS A 17 -4.42 -3.57 2.03
C HIS A 17 -3.83 -2.66 3.12
N ALA A 18 -3.20 -3.28 4.13
CA ALA A 18 -2.38 -2.58 5.14
C ALA A 18 -1.11 -1.96 4.50
N PRO A 19 -0.42 -1.01 5.17
CA PRO A 19 0.73 -0.28 4.61
C PRO A 19 1.86 -1.16 4.07
N VAL A 20 2.23 -2.24 4.78
CA VAL A 20 3.26 -3.19 4.33
C VAL A 20 2.94 -3.74 2.94
N TYR A 21 1.66 -3.98 2.65
CA TYR A 21 1.22 -4.51 1.37
C TYR A 21 1.11 -3.48 0.24
N LYS A 22 1.38 -2.20 0.54
CA LYS A 22 1.41 -1.09 -0.42
C LYS A 22 2.83 -0.74 -0.86
N MET A 23 3.86 -1.31 -0.23
CA MET A 23 5.26 -1.10 -0.59
C MET A 23 5.54 -1.51 -2.04
N HIS A 24 4.94 -2.62 -2.49
CA HIS A 24 5.00 -3.05 -3.87
C HIS A 24 3.67 -3.66 -4.32
N ARG A 25 3.26 -3.38 -5.55
CA ARG A 25 2.07 -4.00 -6.14
C ARG A 25 2.40 -5.42 -6.59
N TYR A 26 1.71 -6.42 -6.04
CA TYR A 26 1.75 -7.79 -6.55
C TYR A 26 0.36 -8.23 -7.01
N PHE A 27 0.28 -8.84 -8.20
CA PHE A 27 -1.00 -9.31 -8.75
C PHE A 27 -1.53 -10.50 -7.93
N ALA A 28 -2.85 -10.57 -7.77
CA ALA A 28 -3.53 -11.64 -7.02
C ALA A 28 -3.12 -11.77 -5.53
N ARG A 29 -2.65 -10.68 -4.90
CA ARG A 29 -2.39 -10.64 -3.46
C ARG A 29 -3.64 -10.97 -2.66
N ARG A 30 -3.51 -11.87 -1.68
CA ARG A 30 -4.61 -12.30 -0.82
C ARG A 30 -4.93 -11.24 0.25
N PRO A 31 -6.18 -11.16 0.74
CA PRO A 31 -6.53 -10.29 1.86
C PRO A 31 -5.78 -10.74 3.11
N TRP A 32 -5.07 -9.79 3.73
CA TRP A 32 -4.17 -10.08 4.85
C TRP A 32 -4.91 -10.57 6.09
N ASN A 33 -6.04 -9.94 6.42
CA ASN A 33 -6.83 -10.27 7.61
C ASN A 33 -7.44 -11.69 7.53
N VAL A 34 -7.74 -12.17 6.33
CA VAL A 34 -8.20 -13.55 6.12
C VAL A 34 -7.08 -14.54 6.47
N PHE A 35 -5.85 -14.26 6.03
CA PHE A 35 -4.69 -15.12 6.28
C PHE A 35 -4.21 -15.05 7.73
N GLU A 36 -4.24 -13.86 8.33
CA GLU A 36 -4.01 -13.69 9.77
C GLU A 36 -4.95 -14.60 10.57
N HIS A 37 -6.25 -14.57 10.28
CA HIS A 37 -7.24 -15.39 10.97
C HIS A 37 -7.03 -16.89 10.76
N ILE A 38 -6.70 -17.32 9.54
CA ILE A 38 -6.37 -18.73 9.25
C ILE A 38 -5.16 -19.17 10.09
N ILE A 39 -4.09 -18.36 10.09
CA ILE A 39 -2.86 -18.68 10.83
C ILE A 39 -3.15 -18.72 12.33
N GLU A 40 -3.92 -17.77 12.86
CA GLU A 40 -4.27 -17.69 14.27
C GLU A 40 -5.02 -18.95 14.76
N ASN A 41 -5.98 -19.42 13.97
CA ASN A 41 -6.80 -20.58 14.33
C ASN A 41 -6.06 -21.91 14.21
N TYR A 42 -5.26 -22.10 13.15
CA TYR A 42 -4.69 -23.41 12.82
C TYR A 42 -3.25 -23.62 13.30
N THR A 43 -2.63 -22.61 13.90
CA THR A 43 -1.25 -22.71 14.40
C THR A 43 -1.09 -22.05 15.76
N ARG A 44 0.06 -22.26 16.40
CA ARG A 44 0.42 -21.63 17.68
C ARG A 44 1.71 -20.82 17.52
N PRO A 45 1.95 -19.79 18.35
CA PRO A 45 3.25 -19.13 18.43
C PRO A 45 4.40 -20.16 18.54
N GLY A 46 5.48 -19.93 17.80
CA GLY A 46 6.61 -20.85 17.68
C GLY A 46 6.42 -21.98 16.66
N GLY A 47 5.20 -22.21 16.18
CA GLY A 47 4.89 -23.16 15.11
C GLY A 47 5.54 -22.81 13.77
N ILE A 48 5.67 -23.79 12.89
CA ILE A 48 6.28 -23.64 11.56
C ILE A 48 5.18 -23.62 10.49
N ILE A 49 5.23 -22.64 9.59
CA ILE A 49 4.36 -22.53 8.42
C ILE A 49 5.22 -22.72 7.16
N LEU A 50 4.73 -23.51 6.22
CA LEU A 50 5.29 -23.61 4.87
C LEU A 50 4.30 -23.01 3.87
N ASP A 51 4.75 -22.02 3.10
CA ASP A 51 4.04 -21.51 1.93
C ASP A 51 4.91 -21.73 0.68
N PRO A 52 4.64 -22.77 -0.13
CA PRO A 52 5.45 -23.08 -1.31
C PRO A 52 5.10 -22.20 -2.53
N PHE A 53 4.10 -21.32 -2.42
CA PHE A 53 3.63 -20.43 -3.49
C PHE A 53 3.35 -19.02 -2.92
N CYS A 54 4.34 -18.43 -2.27
CA CYS A 54 4.14 -17.29 -1.38
C CYS A 54 3.69 -16.01 -2.10
N GLY A 55 3.96 -15.89 -3.40
CA GLY A 55 3.50 -14.79 -4.24
C GLY A 55 3.81 -13.43 -3.62
N GLY A 56 2.75 -12.73 -3.22
CA GLY A 56 2.82 -11.42 -2.60
C GLY A 56 3.09 -11.44 -1.09
N GLY A 57 3.62 -12.52 -0.51
CA GLY A 57 4.22 -12.52 0.82
C GLY A 57 3.28 -12.52 2.03
N VAL A 58 1.96 -12.53 1.82
CA VAL A 58 0.97 -12.38 2.90
C VAL A 58 1.14 -13.41 4.02
N THR A 59 1.33 -14.69 3.68
CA THR A 59 1.53 -15.76 4.67
C THR A 59 2.81 -15.54 5.49
N ALA A 60 3.87 -15.04 4.86
CA ALA A 60 5.13 -14.74 5.53
C ALA A 60 4.99 -13.59 6.51
N VAL A 61 4.38 -12.47 6.07
CA VAL A 61 4.17 -11.28 6.89
C VAL A 61 3.26 -11.60 8.08
N GLU A 62 2.07 -12.16 7.85
CA GLU A 62 1.12 -12.45 8.94
C GLU A 62 1.63 -13.56 9.87
N GLY A 63 2.31 -14.58 9.32
CA GLY A 63 2.92 -15.64 10.12
C GLY A 63 3.98 -15.10 11.08
N LEU A 64 4.87 -14.24 10.60
CA LEU A 64 5.90 -13.61 11.44
C LEU A 64 5.29 -12.66 12.47
N LYS A 65 4.31 -11.83 12.08
CA LYS A 65 3.56 -10.93 12.99
C LYS A 65 2.92 -11.70 14.14
N LEU A 66 2.37 -12.88 13.85
CA LEU A 66 1.77 -13.80 14.82
C LEU A 66 2.81 -14.70 15.53
N ARG A 67 4.11 -14.43 15.42
CA ARG A 67 5.22 -15.16 16.06
C ARG A 67 5.33 -16.63 15.65
N ARG A 68 5.07 -16.96 14.38
CA ARG A 68 5.41 -18.26 13.78
C ARG A 68 6.75 -18.17 13.05
N LYS A 69 7.36 -19.32 12.82
CA LYS A 69 8.48 -19.48 11.89
C LYS A 69 7.90 -19.76 10.51
N VAL A 70 8.32 -19.05 9.48
CA VAL A 70 7.76 -19.22 8.14
C VAL A 70 8.85 -19.60 7.14
N VAL A 71 8.58 -20.63 6.34
CA VAL A 71 9.33 -20.98 5.14
C VAL A 71 8.45 -20.59 3.96
N ALA A 72 8.89 -19.60 3.19
CA ALA A 72 8.17 -19.08 2.04
C ALA A 72 9.03 -19.28 0.78
N ALA A 73 8.42 -19.84 -0.26
CA ALA A 73 9.06 -20.05 -1.55
C ALA A 73 8.12 -19.66 -2.69
N ASP A 74 8.71 -19.24 -3.80
CA ASP A 74 7.99 -19.02 -5.05
C ASP A 74 8.96 -19.28 -6.22
N LEU A 75 8.45 -19.82 -7.33
CA LEU A 75 9.24 -20.03 -8.54
C LEU A 75 9.60 -18.69 -9.19
N ASN A 76 8.74 -17.69 -9.06
CA ASN A 76 8.98 -16.36 -9.60
C ASN A 76 9.99 -15.61 -8.71
N PRO A 77 11.19 -15.28 -9.22
CA PRO A 77 12.20 -14.58 -8.43
C PRO A 77 11.73 -13.19 -7.96
N VAL A 78 10.83 -12.54 -8.69
CA VAL A 78 10.25 -11.25 -8.28
C VAL A 78 9.33 -11.42 -7.07
N ALA A 79 8.52 -12.48 -7.03
CA ALA A 79 7.65 -12.79 -5.90
C ALA A 79 8.46 -13.10 -4.63
N ALA A 80 9.49 -13.94 -4.77
CA ALA A 80 10.42 -14.25 -3.70
C ALA A 80 11.16 -12.99 -3.20
N TYR A 81 11.59 -12.11 -4.12
CA TYR A 81 12.22 -10.84 -3.76
C TYR A 81 11.28 -9.90 -3.01
N ILE A 82 10.04 -9.70 -3.49
CA ILE A 82 9.03 -8.86 -2.82
C ILE A 82 8.76 -9.41 -1.42
N THR A 83 8.48 -10.71 -1.31
CA THR A 83 8.22 -11.37 -0.02
C THR A 83 9.39 -11.16 0.94
N ARG A 84 10.64 -11.33 0.46
CA ARG A 84 11.84 -11.07 1.26
C ARG A 84 11.90 -9.62 1.73
N MET A 85 11.64 -8.64 0.87
CA MET A 85 11.68 -7.23 1.23
C MET A 85 10.59 -6.84 2.24
N GLU A 86 9.40 -7.44 2.14
CA GLU A 86 8.29 -7.18 3.06
C GLU A 86 8.54 -7.70 4.49
N VAL A 87 9.41 -8.70 4.65
CA VAL A 87 9.73 -9.30 5.95
C VAL A 87 11.14 -9.01 6.45
N THR A 88 11.96 -8.31 5.65
CA THR A 88 13.32 -7.97 6.04
C THR A 88 13.29 -6.96 7.19
N PRO A 89 13.96 -7.23 8.32
CA PRO A 89 14.07 -6.25 9.39
C PRO A 89 14.74 -4.97 8.89
N VAL A 90 14.16 -3.83 9.23
CA VAL A 90 14.68 -2.50 8.88
C VAL A 90 15.07 -1.77 10.17
N ASP A 91 16.27 -1.21 10.16
CA ASP A 91 16.75 -0.27 11.16
C ASP A 91 16.14 1.10 10.82
N LEU A 92 15.17 1.54 11.63
CA LEU A 92 14.38 2.73 11.36
C LEU A 92 15.24 4.00 11.37
N ASP A 93 16.23 4.08 12.26
CA ASP A 93 17.13 5.23 12.36
C ASP A 93 18.01 5.31 11.11
N LYS A 94 18.60 4.19 10.67
CA LYS A 94 19.38 4.17 9.42
C LYS A 94 18.53 4.47 8.19
N SER A 95 17.27 4.04 8.18
CA SER A 95 16.34 4.34 7.08
C SER A 95 16.03 5.83 7.03
N ASP A 96 15.78 6.46 8.17
CA ASP A 96 15.52 7.89 8.28
C ASP A 96 16.78 8.71 7.92
N ASP A 97 17.95 8.30 8.38
CA ASP A 97 19.23 8.90 7.99
C ASP A 97 19.46 8.80 6.47
N ALA A 98 19.15 7.65 5.88
CA ALA A 98 19.25 7.47 4.44
C ALA A 98 18.29 8.39 3.67
N PHE A 99 17.06 8.51 4.14
CA PHE A 99 16.09 9.45 3.58
C PHE A 99 16.59 10.90 3.68
N LYS A 100 17.02 11.35 4.85
CA LYS A 100 17.54 12.70 5.09
C LYS A 100 18.73 13.03 4.19
N ARG A 101 19.64 12.08 3.96
CA ARG A 101 20.76 12.27 3.02
C ARG A 101 20.24 12.56 1.61
N VAL A 102 19.32 11.74 1.10
CA VAL A 102 18.74 11.94 -0.24
C VAL A 102 17.97 13.25 -0.29
N GLU A 103 17.11 13.51 0.70
CA GLU A 103 16.34 14.75 0.82
C GLU A 103 17.28 15.96 0.76
N SER A 104 18.31 16.02 1.59
CA SER A 104 19.24 17.16 1.64
C SER A 104 19.95 17.43 0.30
N SER A 105 20.16 16.39 -0.53
CA SER A 105 20.85 16.54 -1.81
C SER A 105 19.97 17.14 -2.92
N ILE A 106 18.64 17.04 -2.80
CA ILE A 106 17.73 17.32 -3.92
C ILE A 106 16.51 18.19 -3.54
N LYS A 107 16.23 18.36 -2.25
CA LYS A 107 15.04 19.05 -1.73
C LYS A 107 14.86 20.43 -2.33
N ASP A 108 15.91 21.24 -2.36
CA ASP A 108 15.81 22.62 -2.85
C ASP A 108 15.55 22.66 -4.37
N GLN A 109 16.14 21.74 -5.13
CA GLN A 109 15.93 21.63 -6.57
C GLN A 109 14.48 21.21 -6.88
N ILE A 110 13.95 20.23 -6.14
CA ILE A 110 12.55 19.81 -6.29
C ILE A 110 11.62 20.93 -5.84
N ASN A 111 11.80 21.48 -4.64
CA ASN A 111 10.91 22.50 -4.08
C ASN A 111 10.83 23.76 -4.95
N ALA A 112 11.93 24.15 -5.60
CA ALA A 112 11.92 25.27 -6.55
C ALA A 112 10.90 25.08 -7.69
N LEU A 113 10.65 23.85 -8.14
CA LEU A 113 9.65 23.54 -9.17
C LEU A 113 8.21 23.69 -8.68
N TYR A 114 7.99 23.72 -7.37
CA TYR A 114 6.68 23.76 -6.72
C TYR A 114 6.46 25.04 -5.90
N GLN A 115 7.34 26.05 -6.04
CA GLN A 115 7.17 27.34 -5.37
C GLN A 115 5.91 28.05 -5.88
N THR A 116 5.13 28.58 -4.96
CA THR A 116 3.89 29.29 -5.24
C THR A 116 3.57 30.29 -4.13
N LYS A 117 2.62 31.17 -4.39
CA LYS A 117 2.11 32.13 -3.40
C LYS A 117 1.08 31.47 -2.49
N CYS A 118 1.32 31.52 -1.18
CA CYS A 118 0.34 31.09 -0.20
C CYS A 118 -0.90 31.98 -0.27
N ARG A 119 -2.07 31.37 -0.53
CA ARG A 119 -3.34 32.09 -0.60
C ARG A 119 -3.88 32.54 0.76
N SER A 120 -3.38 31.95 1.85
CA SER A 120 -3.85 32.25 3.22
C SER A 120 -3.02 33.34 3.90
N CYS A 121 -1.69 33.28 3.82
CA CYS A 121 -0.79 34.23 4.48
C CYS A 121 -0.02 35.16 3.53
N GLY A 122 -0.13 34.97 2.22
CA GLY A 122 0.51 35.83 1.22
C GLY A 122 2.01 35.58 0.98
N SER A 123 2.64 34.62 1.68
CA SER A 123 4.06 34.27 1.46
C SER A 123 4.31 33.84 0.01
N GLU A 124 5.36 34.39 -0.61
CA GLU A 124 5.79 34.05 -1.98
C GLU A 124 6.61 32.73 -2.05
N ASN A 125 6.92 32.12 -0.90
CA ASN A 125 7.79 30.95 -0.79
C ASN A 125 7.04 29.68 -0.35
N ALA A 126 5.74 29.57 -0.63
CA ALA A 126 4.99 28.37 -0.29
C ALA A 126 5.32 27.23 -1.26
N ILE A 127 5.39 25.99 -0.77
CA ILE A 127 5.63 24.81 -1.61
C ILE A 127 4.31 24.08 -1.84
N ALA A 128 3.87 23.99 -3.09
CA ALA A 128 2.70 23.21 -3.45
C ALA A 128 2.97 21.71 -3.29
N GLN A 129 2.10 21.00 -2.57
CA GLN A 129 2.24 19.55 -2.37
C GLN A 129 1.83 18.76 -3.62
N TRP A 130 0.86 19.27 -4.38
CA TRP A 130 0.41 18.67 -5.64
C TRP A 130 -0.26 19.72 -6.52
N TYR A 131 -0.26 19.46 -7.83
CA TYR A 131 -1.05 20.19 -8.81
C TYR A 131 -2.02 19.22 -9.50
N GLN A 132 -3.27 19.61 -9.64
CA GLN A 132 -4.24 18.89 -10.45
C GLN A 132 -4.50 19.65 -11.73
N TRP A 133 -4.19 18.99 -12.83
CA TRP A 133 -4.54 19.46 -14.17
C TRP A 133 -5.94 18.97 -14.52
N SER A 134 -6.75 19.85 -15.09
CA SER A 134 -8.08 19.52 -15.56
C SER A 134 -8.27 20.05 -16.96
N ASN A 135 -8.85 19.23 -17.83
CA ASN A 135 -9.30 19.67 -19.15
C ASN A 135 -10.45 20.66 -19.00
N VAL A 136 -10.49 21.64 -19.91
CA VAL A 136 -11.58 22.60 -20.06
C VAL A 136 -12.21 22.34 -21.42
N PHE A 137 -13.52 22.10 -21.41
CA PHE A 137 -14.30 21.85 -22.62
C PHE A 137 -15.31 22.98 -22.83
N SER A 138 -15.57 23.34 -24.09
CA SER A 138 -16.68 24.24 -24.40
C SER A 138 -17.95 23.42 -24.62
N CYS A 139 -19.03 23.79 -23.93
CA CYS A 139 -20.35 23.19 -24.14
C CYS A 139 -20.88 23.56 -25.54
N SER A 140 -21.23 22.57 -26.36
CA SER A 140 -21.76 22.83 -27.72
C SER A 140 -23.12 23.52 -27.75
N SER A 141 -23.88 23.51 -26.64
CA SER A 141 -25.21 24.12 -26.57
C SER A 141 -25.20 25.57 -26.08
N CYS A 142 -24.35 25.89 -25.10
CA CYS A 142 -24.33 27.22 -24.47
C CYS A 142 -22.96 27.92 -24.52
N ASN A 143 -21.94 27.29 -25.12
CA ASN A 143 -20.54 27.75 -25.18
C ASN A 143 -19.90 28.03 -23.82
N ALA A 144 -20.49 27.57 -22.71
CA ALA A 144 -19.90 27.69 -21.39
C ALA A 144 -18.68 26.77 -21.25
N ASN A 145 -17.65 27.26 -20.57
CA ASN A 145 -16.47 26.46 -20.22
C ASN A 145 -16.81 25.51 -19.07
N VAL A 146 -16.58 24.22 -19.30
CA VAL A 146 -16.76 23.15 -18.32
C VAL A 146 -15.38 22.60 -17.93
N VAL A 147 -15.04 22.73 -16.66
CA VAL A 147 -13.79 22.17 -16.09
C VAL A 147 -14.06 20.74 -15.64
N ALA A 148 -13.45 19.77 -16.32
CA ALA A 148 -13.69 18.35 -16.11
C ALA A 148 -13.52 17.90 -14.64
N GLY A 149 -12.49 18.43 -13.96
CA GLY A 149 -12.18 18.12 -12.56
C GLY A 149 -13.17 18.70 -11.54
N LEU A 150 -14.02 19.64 -11.95
CA LEU A 150 -15.11 20.18 -11.15
C LEU A 150 -16.46 19.54 -11.50
N ALA A 151 -16.52 18.72 -12.56
CA ALA A 151 -17.74 18.08 -12.98
C ALA A 151 -18.18 17.03 -11.95
N LYS A 152 -19.47 17.06 -11.59
CA LYS A 152 -20.06 16.05 -10.72
C LYS A 152 -20.09 14.71 -11.47
N LYS A 153 -19.27 13.75 -11.05
CA LYS A 153 -19.27 12.39 -11.61
C LYS A 153 -20.60 11.71 -11.29
N LEU A 154 -21.48 11.59 -12.29
CA LEU A 154 -22.66 10.74 -12.19
C LEU A 154 -22.21 9.28 -12.07
N HIS A 155 -22.77 8.56 -11.11
CA HIS A 155 -22.44 7.15 -10.90
C HIS A 155 -23.27 6.33 -11.90
N GLY A 156 -22.67 5.28 -12.47
CA GLY A 156 -23.34 4.43 -13.45
C GLY A 156 -24.67 3.87 -12.90
N GLY A 157 -25.74 3.97 -13.70
CA GLY A 157 -27.08 3.51 -13.32
C GLY A 157 -28.09 4.61 -12.97
N THR A 158 -27.67 5.87 -12.96
CA THR A 158 -28.57 7.03 -12.89
C THR A 158 -28.30 7.91 -14.10
N TYR A 159 -29.23 7.85 -15.06
CA TYR A 159 -29.25 8.71 -16.24
C TYR A 159 -30.04 9.98 -15.93
#